data_AF-A0A4R1WE77-F1
#
_entry.id   AF-A0A4R1WE77-F1
#
_cell.length_a   1.000
_cell.length_b   1.000
_cell.length_c   1.000
_cell.angle_alpha   90.00
_cell.angle_beta   90.00
_cell.angle_gamma   90.00
#
_symmetry.space_group_name_H-M   'P 1'
#
loop_
_entity.id
_entity.type
_entity.pdbx_description
1 polymer ?
#
loop_
_entity_poly.entity_id
_entity_poly.type
_entity_poly.pdbx_seq_one_letter_code
_entity_poly.pdbx_strand_id
1 'polypeptide(L)'
;MSYVVVIDPVDRSSLLVDHLNAKLWLPPGGHVEPDEDPVDAARREASEELGVHAELVDALPAFITVTETVGVDHGHIDVSLWFVVHGRRGMSLMTDPAEFREARWWTPEEVRAAGAGVFDPHYPRFVAKLAG
;
A
#
# COMPACT_ATOMS: atom_id res chain seq x y z
N MET A 1 -2.30 -9.60 5.53
CA MET A 1 -1.42 -8.48 5.14
C MET A 1 -1.94 -7.18 5.72
N SER A 2 -1.03 -6.29 6.12
CA SER A 2 -1.35 -4.91 6.48
C SER A 2 -0.72 -3.98 5.45
N TYR A 3 -1.56 -3.29 4.67
CA TYR A 3 -1.13 -2.25 3.73
C TYR A 3 -1.12 -0.88 4.38
N VAL A 4 -0.12 -0.09 3.99
CA VAL A 4 0.08 1.30 4.39
C VAL A 4 -0.11 2.19 3.17
N VAL A 5 -1.23 2.89 3.10
CA VAL A 5 -1.48 3.84 2.02
C VAL A 5 -1.16 5.24 2.51
N VAL A 6 0.03 5.72 2.12
CA VAL A 6 0.48 7.08 2.41
C VAL A 6 -0.17 8.03 1.42
N ILE A 7 -0.93 9.01 1.92
CA ILE A 7 -1.70 9.96 1.11
C ILE A 7 -1.28 11.38 1.40
N ASP A 8 -1.07 12.16 0.35
CA ASP A 8 -0.94 13.60 0.45
C ASP A 8 -2.34 14.23 0.58
N PRO A 9 -2.68 14.87 1.71
CA PRO A 9 -4.03 15.41 1.91
C PRO A 9 -4.34 16.62 1.01
N VAL A 10 -3.35 17.21 0.31
CA VAL A 10 -3.59 18.36 -0.59
C VAL A 10 -4.18 17.94 -1.92
N ASP A 11 -3.58 16.95 -2.60
CA ASP A 11 -4.01 16.52 -3.94
C ASP A 11 -4.54 15.08 -3.98
N ARG A 12 -4.59 14.42 -2.81
CA ARG A 12 -4.98 13.01 -2.64
C ARG A 12 -4.10 12.04 -3.42
N SER A 13 -2.90 12.46 -3.81
CA SER A 13 -1.91 11.54 -4.37
C SER A 13 -1.52 10.52 -3.31
N SER A 14 -1.20 9.33 -3.78
CA SER A 14 -0.90 8.17 -2.96
C SER A 14 0.47 7.61 -3.33
N LEU A 15 1.29 7.28 -2.35
CA LEU A 15 2.60 6.69 -2.59
C LEU A 15 2.45 5.19 -2.83
N LEU A 16 3.02 4.72 -3.94
CA LEU A 16 3.13 3.29 -4.27
C LEU A 16 4.57 2.93 -4.62
N VAL A 17 4.88 1.65 -4.44
CA VAL A 17 6.17 1.04 -4.81
C VAL A 17 5.98 0.06 -5.97
N ASP A 18 6.88 0.10 -6.95
CA ASP A 18 6.93 -0.87 -8.05
C ASP A 18 7.62 -2.15 -7.58
N HIS A 19 6.81 -3.12 -7.13
CA HIS A 19 7.32 -4.33 -6.49
C HIS A 19 7.81 -5.35 -7.52
N LEU A 20 9.10 -5.71 -7.42
CA LEU A 20 9.79 -6.55 -8.40
C LEU A 20 9.18 -7.96 -8.55
N ASN A 21 8.75 -8.57 -7.44
CA ASN A 21 8.19 -9.93 -7.45
C ASN A 21 6.73 -9.95 -7.91
N ALA A 22 5.91 -9.03 -7.38
CA ALA A 22 4.49 -8.93 -7.74
C ALA A 22 4.28 -8.38 -9.15
N LYS A 23 5.25 -7.60 -9.68
CA LYS A 23 5.15 -6.87 -10.96
C LYS A 23 3.95 -5.93 -11.00
N LEU A 24 3.62 -5.36 -9.85
CA LEU A 24 2.52 -4.43 -9.64
C LEU A 24 3.01 -3.23 -8.84
N TRP A 25 2.33 -2.11 -9.02
CA TRP A 25 2.40 -0.98 -8.12
C TRP A 25 1.50 -1.23 -6.91
N LEU A 26 2.10 -1.34 -5.74
CA LEU A 26 1.39 -1.71 -4.52
C LEU A 26 1.57 -0.63 -3.44
N PRO A 27 0.61 -0.50 -2.52
CA PRO A 27 0.90 0.08 -1.23
C PRO A 27 2.04 -0.71 -0.57
N PRO A 28 2.98 -0.03 0.09
CA PRO A 28 3.88 -0.65 1.06
C PRO A 28 3.09 -1.46 2.10
N GLY A 29 3.71 -2.48 2.66
CA GLY A 29 3.11 -3.32 3.67
C GLY A 29 3.43 -4.80 3.51
N GLY A 30 3.20 -5.54 4.58
CA GLY A 30 3.65 -6.91 4.71
C GLY A 30 2.71 -7.80 5.52
N HIS A 31 3.24 -8.96 5.89
CA HIS A 31 2.52 -9.91 6.74
C HIS A 31 2.42 -9.36 8.16
N VAL A 32 1.32 -9.71 8.82
CA VAL A 32 1.18 -9.48 10.27
C VAL A 32 1.84 -10.68 10.95
N GLU A 33 2.81 -10.41 11.80
CA GLU A 33 3.52 -11.45 12.54
C GLU A 33 2.61 -12.12 13.59
N PRO A 34 2.91 -13.35 14.04
CA PRO A 34 2.19 -13.96 15.15
C PRO A 34 2.18 -13.06 16.39
N ASP A 35 1.01 -12.88 16.99
CA ASP A 35 0.76 -12.01 18.15
C ASP A 35 0.99 -10.50 17.91
N GLU A 36 1.13 -10.07 16.65
CA GLU A 36 1.19 -8.64 16.26
C GLU A 36 -0.21 -8.09 15.95
N ASP A 37 -0.51 -6.87 16.42
CA ASP A 37 -1.72 -6.17 15.97
C ASP A 37 -1.52 -5.69 14.52
N PRO A 38 -2.49 -5.88 13.61
CA PRO A 38 -2.37 -5.41 12.24
C PRO A 38 -2.01 -3.93 12.09
N VAL A 39 -2.42 -3.08 13.03
CA VAL A 39 -2.09 -1.64 13.03
C VAL A 39 -0.60 -1.42 13.32
N ASP A 40 -0.02 -2.26 14.18
CA ASP A 40 1.39 -2.20 14.54
C ASP A 40 2.26 -2.76 13.41
N ALA A 41 1.80 -3.83 12.75
CA ALA A 41 2.39 -4.31 11.51
C ALA A 41 2.47 -3.18 10.47
N ALA A 42 1.36 -2.46 10.25
CA ALA A 42 1.33 -1.33 9.32
C ALA A 42 2.36 -0.23 9.69
N ARG A 43 2.53 0.08 10.98
CA ARG A 43 3.53 1.06 11.44
C ARG A 43 4.96 0.56 11.21
N ARG A 44 5.23 -0.71 11.50
CA ARG A 44 6.53 -1.35 11.31
C ARG A 44 6.91 -1.34 9.83
N GLU A 45 6.04 -1.82 8.96
CA GLU A 45 6.29 -1.87 7.51
C GLU A 45 6.51 -0.48 6.90
N ALA A 46 5.75 0.53 7.34
CA ALA A 46 5.99 1.91 6.91
C ALA A 46 7.41 2.40 7.28
N SER A 47 7.91 2.00 8.44
CA SER A 47 9.27 2.33 8.87
C SER A 47 10.32 1.52 8.13
N GLU A 48 10.08 0.23 7.88
CA GLU A 48 11.03 -0.70 7.26
C GLU A 48 11.16 -0.45 5.75
N GLU A 49 10.04 -0.35 5.04
CA GLU A 49 10.02 -0.28 3.58
C GLU A 49 10.15 1.14 3.01
N LEU A 50 9.77 2.16 3.80
CA LEU A 50 9.81 3.56 3.36
C LEU A 50 10.72 4.45 4.20
N GLY A 51 11.17 4.00 5.38
CA GLY A 51 11.86 4.86 6.33
C GLY A 51 10.96 5.93 6.94
N VAL A 52 9.63 5.71 6.98
CA VAL A 52 8.64 6.71 7.39
C VAL A 52 8.05 6.34 8.74
N HIS A 53 8.09 7.27 9.68
CA HIS A 53 7.31 7.13 10.91
C HIS A 53 5.82 7.43 10.62
N ALA A 54 5.02 6.38 10.50
CA ALA A 54 3.61 6.47 10.15
C ALA A 54 2.75 7.01 11.30
N GLU A 55 2.23 8.23 11.12
CA GLU A 55 1.07 8.72 11.87
C GLU A 55 -0.22 8.31 11.15
N LEU A 56 -0.81 7.23 11.64
CA LEU A 56 -2.06 6.70 11.12
C LEU A 56 -3.21 7.66 11.35
N VAL A 57 -4.08 7.76 10.33
CA VAL A 57 -5.31 8.57 10.41
C VAL A 57 -6.31 7.95 11.39
N ASP A 58 -6.40 6.62 11.43
CA ASP A 58 -7.22 5.86 12.36
C ASP A 58 -6.50 4.54 12.70
N ALA A 59 -6.79 3.98 13.87
CA ALA A 59 -6.33 2.65 14.27
C ALA A 59 -7.10 1.53 13.55
N LEU A 60 -8.27 1.82 12.99
CA LEU A 60 -9.05 0.88 12.19
C LEU A 60 -8.65 0.96 10.70
N PRO A 61 -8.66 -0.19 9.99
CA PRO A 61 -8.42 -0.18 8.55
C PRO A 61 -9.55 0.54 7.82
N ALA A 62 -9.18 1.43 6.89
CA ALA A 62 -10.11 2.14 6.04
C ALA A 62 -10.76 1.20 5.01
N PHE A 63 -10.15 0.06 4.69
CA PHE A 63 -10.66 -0.91 3.74
C PHE A 63 -10.14 -2.31 4.05
N ILE A 64 -10.92 -3.32 3.69
CA ILE A 64 -10.56 -4.73 3.88
C ILE A 64 -10.86 -5.45 2.57
N THR A 65 -9.90 -6.21 2.08
CA THR A 65 -10.02 -6.95 0.82
C THR A 65 -9.56 -8.38 1.01
N VAL A 66 -10.06 -9.24 0.13
CA VAL A 66 -9.63 -10.62 -0.01
C VAL A 66 -9.18 -10.79 -1.46
N THR A 67 -7.97 -11.28 -1.65
CA THR A 67 -7.37 -11.51 -2.97
C THR A 67 -6.81 -12.92 -3.02
N GLU A 68 -7.15 -13.69 -4.05
CA GLU A 68 -6.48 -14.95 -4.33
C GLU A 68 -5.18 -14.64 -5.09
N THR A 69 -4.04 -14.88 -4.45
CA THR A 69 -2.75 -14.77 -5.11
C THR A 69 -2.47 -16.07 -5.86
N VAL A 70 -2.42 -15.98 -7.19
CA VAL A 70 -2.01 -17.09 -8.07
C VAL A 70 -0.49 -17.22 -8.04
N GLY A 71 0.03 -17.73 -6.93
CA GLY A 71 1.41 -18.18 -6.79
C GLY A 71 1.67 -19.48 -7.57
N VAL A 72 2.94 -19.71 -7.94
CA VAL A 72 3.42 -20.91 -8.65
C VAL A 72 3.22 -22.20 -7.85
N ASP A 73 3.10 -22.08 -6.52
CA ASP A 73 2.78 -23.16 -5.60
C ASP A 73 1.46 -22.84 -4.90
N HIS A 74 0.42 -23.64 -5.14
CA HIS A 74 -0.91 -23.62 -4.51
C HIS A 74 -1.39 -22.25 -4.01
N GLY A 75 -2.06 -21.49 -4.89
CA GLY A 75 -2.53 -20.12 -4.60
C GLY A 75 -3.09 -19.92 -3.20
N HIS A 76 -2.65 -18.83 -2.56
CA HIS A 76 -3.05 -18.46 -1.21
C HIS A 76 -4.14 -17.39 -1.24
N ILE A 77 -4.93 -17.33 -0.17
CA ILE A 77 -5.91 -16.26 0.03
C ILE A 77 -5.30 -15.23 0.96
N ASP A 78 -5.07 -14.03 0.45
CA ASP A 78 -4.59 -12.90 1.22
C ASP A 78 -5.77 -12.02 1.67
N VAL A 79 -5.90 -11.86 2.99
CA VAL A 79 -6.73 -10.82 3.58
C VAL A 79 -5.86 -9.60 3.82
N SER A 80 -6.17 -8.50 3.14
CA SER A 80 -5.43 -7.25 3.27
C SER A 80 -6.25 -6.21 4.03
N LEU A 81 -5.64 -5.65 5.07
CA LEU A 81 -6.17 -4.57 5.90
C LEU A 81 -5.47 -3.28 5.49
N TRP A 82 -6.22 -2.27 5.06
CA TRP A 82 -5.69 -1.07 4.43
C TRP A 82 -5.72 0.11 5.40
N PHE A 83 -4.55 0.50 5.88
CA PHE A 83 -4.38 1.61 6.82
C PHE A 83 -3.94 2.88 6.09
N VAL A 84 -4.44 4.03 6.52
CA VAL A 84 -4.13 5.32 5.89
C VAL A 84 -3.19 6.11 6.77
N VAL A 85 -2.15 6.67 6.14
CA VAL A 85 -1.17 7.57 6.77
C VAL A 85 -1.16 8.87 5.99
N HIS A 86 -1.07 10.00 6.69
CA HIS A 86 -0.81 11.27 6.02
C HIS A 86 0.67 11.43 5.70
N GLY A 87 0.98 11.71 4.44
CA GLY A 87 2.32 12.05 3.99
C GLY A 87 2.32 13.34 3.17
N ARG A 88 3.48 13.67 2.58
CA ARG A 88 3.60 14.79 1.65
C ARG A 88 4.43 14.40 0.45
N ARG A 89 3.99 14.84 -0.73
CA ARG A 89 4.81 14.74 -1.94
C ARG A 89 6.16 15.40 -1.70
N GLY A 90 7.22 14.70 -2.09
CA GLY A 90 8.60 15.16 -1.89
C GLY A 90 9.20 14.85 -0.51
N MET A 91 8.48 14.13 0.37
CA MET A 91 9.11 13.56 1.57
C MET A 91 10.26 12.62 1.18
N SER A 92 11.27 12.55 2.04
CA SER A 92 12.37 11.60 1.88
C SER A 92 11.85 10.18 2.13
N LEU A 93 12.23 9.26 1.25
CA LEU A 93 11.90 7.85 1.33
C LEU A 93 13.19 7.04 1.29
N MET A 94 13.21 5.94 2.03
CA MET A 94 14.27 4.94 1.97
C MET A 94 13.62 3.62 1.59
N THR A 95 13.86 3.17 0.37
CA THR A 95 13.34 1.90 -0.16
C THR A 95 14.49 0.95 -0.47
N ASP A 96 14.29 -0.35 -0.28
CA ASP A 96 15.25 -1.35 -0.70
C ASP A 96 15.17 -1.59 -2.23
N PRO A 97 16.23 -1.27 -3.01
CA PRO A 97 16.24 -1.54 -4.45
C PRO A 97 16.23 -3.03 -4.81
N ALA A 98 16.49 -3.92 -3.85
CA ALA A 98 16.36 -5.37 -4.04
C ALA A 98 14.89 -5.82 -4.12
N GLU A 99 13.95 -5.01 -3.60
CA GLU A 99 12.54 -5.34 -3.52
C GLU A 99 11.67 -4.44 -4.42
N PHE A 100 12.02 -3.15 -4.49
CA PHE A 100 11.27 -2.13 -5.22
C PHE A 100 12.13 -1.49 -6.30
N ARG A 101 11.59 -1.41 -7.52
CA ARG A 101 12.28 -0.71 -8.62
C ARG A 101 12.32 0.78 -8.38
N GLU A 102 11.21 1.34 -7.91
CA GLU A 102 11.06 2.74 -7.56
C GLU A 102 9.83 2.96 -6.67
N ALA A 103 9.76 4.14 -6.04
CA ALA A 103 8.58 4.62 -5.34
C ALA A 103 8.08 5.91 -6.01
N ARG A 104 6.76 6.00 -6.20
CA ARG A 104 6.14 7.12 -6.91
C ARG A 104 4.80 7.50 -6.30
N TRP A 105 4.52 8.80 -6.34
CA TRP A 105 3.20 9.36 -6.04
C TRP A 105 2.28 9.26 -7.26
N TRP A 106 1.13 8.63 -7.06
CA TRP A 106 0.07 8.45 -8.05
C TRP A 106 -1.14 9.30 -7.67
N THR A 107 -1.54 10.19 -8.56
CA THR A 107 -2.76 10.97 -8.43
C THR A 107 -3.99 10.08 -8.64
N PRO A 108 -5.17 10.43 -8.06
CA PRO A 108 -6.39 9.69 -8.30
C PRO A 108 -6.79 9.61 -9.79
N GLU A 109 -6.41 10.60 -10.59
CA GLU A 109 -6.66 10.61 -12.04
C GLU A 109 -5.79 9.59 -12.79
N GLU A 110 -4.48 9.54 -12.49
CA GLU A 110 -3.58 8.54 -13.07
C GLU A 110 -4.04 7.11 -12.73
N VAL A 111 -4.49 6.88 -11.48
CA VAL A 111 -5.02 5.58 -11.07
C VAL A 111 -6.26 5.18 -11.88
N ARG A 112 -7.16 6.12 -12.17
CA ARG A 112 -8.35 5.88 -13.01
C ARG A 112 -8.01 5.66 -14.48
N ALA A 113 -6.97 6.32 -14.98
CA ALA A 113 -6.55 6.23 -16.38
C ALA A 113 -5.67 5.00 -16.66
N ALA A 114 -5.07 4.39 -15.64
CA ALA A 114 -4.22 3.22 -15.77
C ALA A 114 -5.00 1.99 -16.27
N GLY A 115 -4.31 1.13 -17.02
CA GLY A 115 -4.86 -0.15 -17.47
C GLY A 115 -4.98 -1.19 -16.35
N ALA A 116 -5.67 -2.29 -16.65
CA ALA A 116 -5.71 -3.45 -15.76
C ALA A 116 -4.31 -4.04 -15.55
N GLY A 117 -4.04 -4.60 -14.36
CA GLY A 117 -2.77 -5.24 -14.04
C GLY A 117 -1.61 -4.26 -13.77
N VAL A 118 -1.90 -2.97 -13.55
CA VAL A 118 -0.90 -2.00 -13.08
C VAL A 118 -0.80 -2.00 -11.55
N PHE A 119 -1.93 -2.15 -10.85
CA PHE A 119 -2.03 -2.11 -9.39
C PHE A 119 -2.61 -3.41 -8.82
N ASP A 120 -2.64 -3.52 -7.49
CA ASP A 120 -3.56 -4.44 -6.82
C ASP A 120 -5.00 -4.26 -7.39
N PRO A 121 -5.75 -5.34 -7.67
CA PRO A 121 -7.08 -5.26 -8.29
C PRO A 121 -8.09 -4.40 -7.53
N HIS A 122 -7.94 -4.27 -6.21
CA HIS A 122 -8.81 -3.46 -5.37
C HIS A 122 -8.29 -2.04 -5.14
N TYR A 123 -7.08 -1.72 -5.58
CA TYR A 123 -6.49 -0.40 -5.43
C TYR A 123 -7.35 0.74 -6.02
N PRO A 124 -7.89 0.64 -7.25
CA PRO A 124 -8.76 1.69 -7.78
C PRO A 124 -10.06 1.87 -6.96
N ARG A 125 -10.58 0.79 -6.37
CA ARG A 125 -11.75 0.84 -5.48
C ARG A 125 -11.43 1.54 -4.17
N PHE A 126 -10.25 1.28 -3.62
CA PHE A 126 -9.74 1.97 -2.43
C PHE A 126 -9.61 3.48 -2.68
N VAL A 127 -8.98 3.88 -3.80
CA VAL A 127 -8.85 5.30 -4.16
C VAL A 127 -10.21 5.96 -4.37
N ALA A 128 -11.17 5.27 -5.00
CA ALA A 128 -12.53 5.77 -5.15
C ALA A 128 -13.26 5.93 -3.80
N LYS A 129 -13.05 5.01 -2.84
CA LYS A 129 -13.62 5.10 -1.49
C LYS A 129 -13.15 6.34 -0.75
N LEU A 130 -11.87 6.68 -0.84
CA LEU A 130 -11.32 7.86 -0.18
C LEU A 130 -11.74 9.18 -0.84
N ALA A 131 -12.30 9.11 -2.04
CA ALA A 131 -12.78 10.29 -2.74
C ALA A 131 -14.13 10.81 -2.20
N GLY A 132 -14.94 9.96 -1.55
CA GLY A 132 -16.32 10.20 -1.12
C GLY A 132 -16.53 10.24 0.38
#